data_AF-R1D820-F1
#
_entry.id   AF-R1D820-F1
#
_cell.length_a   1.000
_cell.length_b   1.000
_cell.length_c   1.000
_cell.angle_alpha   90.00
_cell.angle_beta   90.00
_cell.angle_gamma   90.00
#
_symmetry.space_group_name_H-M   'P 1'
#
loop_
_entity.id
_entity.type
_entity.pdbx_description
1 polymer ?
#
loop_
_entity_poly.entity_id
_entity_poly.type
_entity_poly.pdbx_seq_one_letter_code
_entity_poly.pdbx_strand_id
1 'polypeptide(L)'
;MGCTSSTSSDADGATDLSKPALSRQTLGNASLGDAADALTSAFVKQHWDASDLEAKYDLSGSRQLGKGAFGVVRTCKRLGGGGGEYALKTISLDFASASALKELKNEIDIQRAFDHPHIARIVETFYAKPTGPTE
;
A
#
# COMPACT_ATOMS: atom_id res chain seq x y z
N MET A 1 28.18 -35.55 -33.80
CA MET A 1 28.17 -36.21 -35.13
C MET A 1 26.72 -36.26 -35.58
N GLY A 2 26.24 -35.69 -36.67
CA GLY A 2 26.77 -34.80 -37.69
C GLY A 2 25.53 -34.18 -38.38
N CYS A 3 25.71 -32.99 -38.95
CA CYS A 3 24.69 -32.27 -39.72
C CYS A 3 24.51 -32.91 -41.11
N THR A 4 23.31 -32.92 -41.69
CA THR A 4 23.11 -32.68 -43.14
C THR A 4 21.71 -32.12 -43.42
N SER A 5 21.71 -31.15 -44.34
CA SER A 5 20.66 -30.23 -44.76
C SER A 5 20.02 -30.60 -46.11
N SER A 6 18.79 -30.13 -46.36
CA SER A 6 18.25 -29.71 -47.68
C SER A 6 16.89 -29.02 -47.42
N THR A 7 16.70 -27.70 -47.59
CA THR A 7 16.40 -26.91 -48.83
C THR A 7 15.22 -27.51 -49.62
N SER A 8 14.16 -26.81 -50.05
CA SER A 8 13.72 -25.40 -50.07
C SER A 8 12.38 -25.37 -50.82
N SER A 9 11.44 -24.48 -50.49
CA SER A 9 10.63 -23.69 -51.46
C SER A 9 9.45 -22.99 -50.78
N ASP A 10 9.66 -21.70 -50.51
CA ASP A 10 8.79 -20.54 -50.71
C ASP A 10 7.28 -20.73 -50.92
N ALA A 11 6.49 -20.06 -50.07
CA ALA A 11 5.23 -19.44 -50.47
C ALA A 11 4.91 -18.25 -49.54
N ASP A 12 4.76 -17.09 -50.18
CA ASP A 12 4.44 -15.78 -49.63
C ASP A 12 3.15 -15.75 -48.79
N GLY A 13 3.16 -14.94 -47.73
CA GLY A 13 2.00 -14.66 -46.89
C GLY A 13 2.19 -13.43 -46.03
N ALA A 14 2.27 -12.26 -46.66
CA ALA A 14 2.24 -10.97 -45.98
C ALA A 14 0.84 -10.70 -45.41
N THR A 15 0.69 -10.64 -44.09
CA THR A 15 -0.46 -10.00 -43.44
C THR A 15 -0.01 -9.15 -42.25
N ASP A 16 0.15 -7.88 -42.56
CA ASP A 16 -0.28 -6.69 -41.81
C ASP A 16 0.02 -6.59 -40.30
N LEU A 17 1.02 -5.75 -40.02
CA LEU A 17 1.28 -5.13 -38.72
C LEU A 17 0.21 -4.07 -38.42
N SER A 18 -0.99 -4.50 -38.00
CA SER A 18 -1.95 -3.59 -37.39
C SER A 18 -1.64 -3.43 -35.89
N LYS A 19 -0.98 -2.33 -35.55
CA LYS A 19 -0.82 -1.80 -34.19
C LYS A 19 -2.15 -1.88 -33.43
N PRO A 20 -2.20 -2.30 -32.15
CA PRO A 20 -3.41 -2.08 -31.36
C PRO A 20 -3.61 -0.57 -31.23
N ALA A 21 -4.67 -0.07 -31.86
CA ALA A 21 -5.12 1.30 -31.71
C ALA A 21 -5.40 1.53 -30.22
N LEU A 22 -4.67 2.48 -29.63
CA LEU A 22 -5.03 3.10 -28.37
C LEU A 22 -6.48 3.60 -28.52
N SER A 23 -7.44 2.83 -28.00
CA SER A 23 -8.80 3.29 -27.89
C SER A 23 -8.76 4.50 -26.96
N ARG A 24 -8.97 5.68 -27.55
CA ARG A 24 -9.13 6.96 -26.88
C ARG A 24 -10.35 6.85 -25.96
N GLN A 25 -10.14 6.32 -24.75
CA GLN A 25 -11.11 6.45 -23.69
C GLN A 25 -11.19 7.93 -23.39
N THR A 26 -12.37 8.50 -23.62
CA THR A 26 -12.79 9.81 -23.15
C THR A 26 -12.38 9.95 -21.70
N LEU A 27 -11.39 10.83 -21.45
CA LEU A 27 -11.06 11.32 -20.13
C LEU A 27 -12.31 11.99 -19.58
N GLY A 28 -13.09 11.21 -18.83
CA GLY A 28 -13.93 11.75 -17.78
C GLY A 28 -13.02 12.60 -16.92
N ASN A 29 -13.46 13.83 -16.69
CA ASN A 29 -13.04 14.78 -15.67
C ASN A 29 -12.70 14.13 -14.32
N ALA A 30 -11.55 13.45 -14.26
CA ALA A 30 -10.90 13.07 -13.01
C ALA A 30 -10.47 14.38 -12.35
N SER A 31 -10.95 14.58 -11.12
CA SER A 31 -10.50 15.69 -10.29
C SER A 31 -8.98 15.66 -10.21
N LEU A 32 -8.32 16.82 -10.34
CA LEU A 32 -6.88 16.92 -10.12
C LEU A 32 -6.43 16.34 -8.76
N GLY A 33 -7.36 16.22 -7.80
CA GLY A 33 -7.14 15.54 -6.52
C GLY A 33 -6.97 14.01 -6.64
N ASP A 34 -7.70 13.34 -7.54
CA ASP A 34 -7.67 11.89 -7.68
C ASP A 34 -6.35 11.37 -8.29
N ALA A 35 -5.79 12.11 -9.25
CA ALA A 35 -4.51 11.75 -9.87
C ALA A 35 -3.32 11.95 -8.91
N ALA A 36 -3.38 12.98 -8.05
CA ALA A 36 -2.39 13.20 -7.00
C ALA A 36 -2.49 12.13 -5.91
N ASP A 37 -3.70 11.70 -5.53
CA ASP A 37 -3.91 10.58 -4.61
C ASP A 37 -3.46 9.25 -5.22
N ALA A 38 -3.61 9.03 -6.53
CA ALA A 38 -3.13 7.83 -7.23
C ALA A 38 -1.60 7.78 -7.39
N LEU A 39 -0.93 8.93 -7.56
CA LEU A 39 0.54 9.00 -7.59
C LEU A 39 1.15 8.97 -6.18
N THR A 40 0.46 9.53 -5.18
CA THR A 40 0.89 9.44 -3.78
C THR A 40 0.47 8.15 -3.09
N SER A 41 -0.50 7.38 -3.61
CA SER A 41 -0.82 6.04 -3.09
C SER A 41 0.35 5.07 -3.23
N ALA A 42 1.25 5.31 -4.18
CA ALA A 42 2.48 4.54 -4.37
C ALA A 42 3.51 4.74 -3.25
N PHE A 43 3.43 5.84 -2.49
CA PHE A 43 4.35 6.13 -1.38
C PHE A 43 3.60 6.18 -0.05
N VAL A 44 3.73 5.11 0.74
CA VAL A 44 3.20 5.05 2.11
C VAL A 44 3.82 6.16 2.96
N LYS A 45 2.97 7.05 3.50
CA LYS A 45 3.37 8.20 4.31
C LYS A 45 3.68 7.77 5.75
N GLN A 46 4.71 8.38 6.34
CA GLN A 46 5.10 8.15 7.73
C GLN A 46 4.98 9.44 8.54
N HIS A 47 4.38 9.32 9.73
CA HIS A 47 4.12 10.40 10.66
C HIS A 47 4.87 10.14 11.96
N TRP A 48 5.59 11.14 12.48
CA TRP A 48 6.38 11.03 13.71
C TRP A 48 5.67 11.60 14.94
N ASP A 49 4.42 12.00 14.78
CA ASP A 49 3.56 12.49 15.85
C ASP A 49 2.25 11.71 15.85
N ALA A 50 1.82 11.22 17.02
CA ALA A 50 0.55 10.54 17.18
C ALA A 50 -0.64 11.51 17.01
N SER A 51 -0.44 12.81 17.23
CA SER A 51 -1.48 13.83 17.06
C SER A 51 -1.97 13.90 15.60
N ASP A 52 -1.09 13.57 14.64
CA ASP A 52 -1.45 13.50 13.21
C ASP A 52 -2.48 12.38 12.94
N LEU A 53 -2.49 11.32 13.76
CA LEU A 53 -3.47 10.23 13.63
C LEU A 53 -4.86 10.75 13.98
N GLU A 54 -5.02 11.42 15.12
CA GLU A 54 -6.32 11.92 15.60
C GLU A 54 -6.85 13.07 14.72
N ALA A 55 -5.95 13.87 14.14
CA ALA A 55 -6.33 14.92 13.19
C ALA A 55 -6.87 14.36 11.86
N LYS A 56 -6.46 13.14 11.48
CA LYS A 56 -6.81 12.51 10.19
C LYS A 56 -7.82 11.38 10.31
N TYR A 57 -7.95 10.76 11.47
CA TYR A 57 -8.77 9.57 11.67
C TYR A 57 -9.61 9.70 12.94
N ASP A 58 -10.89 9.41 12.80
CA ASP A 58 -11.82 9.27 13.92
C ASP A 58 -11.70 7.86 14.53
N LEU A 59 -11.35 7.83 15.82
CA LEU A 59 -11.22 6.62 16.63
C LEU A 59 -12.37 6.45 17.64
N SER A 60 -13.28 7.43 17.76
CA SER A 60 -14.34 7.46 18.78
C SER A 60 -15.31 6.28 18.66
N GLY A 61 -15.64 5.89 17.42
CA GLY A 61 -16.47 4.72 17.10
C GLY A 61 -15.70 3.43 16.86
N SER A 62 -14.43 3.34 17.29
CA SER A 62 -13.56 2.21 16.94
C SER A 62 -13.98 0.89 17.58
N ARG A 63 -14.13 -0.15 16.76
CA ARG A 63 -14.40 -1.53 17.19
C ARG A 63 -13.14 -2.37 17.06
N GLN A 64 -12.83 -3.18 18.07
CA GLN A 64 -11.72 -4.14 17.97
C GLN A 64 -12.04 -5.24 16.95
N LEU A 65 -11.15 -5.39 15.97
CA LEU A 65 -11.19 -6.46 14.96
C LEU A 65 -10.43 -7.70 15.42
N GLY A 66 -9.37 -7.51 16.20
CA GLY A 66 -8.57 -8.60 16.74
C GLY A 66 -7.49 -8.15 17.71
N LYS A 67 -6.93 -9.10 18.46
CA LYS A 67 -5.78 -8.90 19.35
C LYS A 67 -4.82 -10.07 19.15
N GLY A 68 -3.55 -9.74 18.91
CA GLY A 68 -2.48 -10.71 18.71
C GLY A 68 -1.27 -10.43 19.60
N ALA A 69 -0.20 -11.19 19.40
CA ALA A 69 1.04 -11.09 20.16
C ALA A 69 1.67 -9.67 20.09
N PHE A 70 1.49 -8.99 18.96
CA PHE A 70 2.12 -7.69 18.69
C PHE A 70 1.20 -6.49 18.97
N GLY A 71 -0.03 -6.71 19.43
CA GLY A 71 -0.94 -5.62 19.77
C GLY A 71 -2.39 -5.83 19.33
N VAL A 72 -3.10 -4.74 19.12
CA VAL A 72 -4.55 -4.72 18.90
C VAL A 72 -4.87 -4.07 17.56
N VAL A 73 -5.84 -4.64 16.84
CA VAL A 73 -6.37 -4.08 15.59
C VAL A 73 -7.78 -3.55 15.85
N ARG A 74 -8.04 -2.30 15.47
CA ARG A 74 -9.35 -1.64 15.61
C ARG A 74 -9.79 -0.99 14.29
N THR A 75 -11.07 -0.76 14.11
CA THR A 75 -11.57 0.06 13.00
C THR A 75 -11.30 1.55 13.26
N CYS A 76 -11.07 2.31 12.19
CA CYS A 76 -11.02 3.77 12.21
C CYS A 76 -11.59 4.33 10.92
N LYS A 77 -12.01 5.60 10.94
CA LYS A 77 -12.56 6.28 9.76
C LYS A 77 -11.73 7.49 9.41
N ARG A 78 -11.36 7.65 8.14
CA ARG A 78 -10.62 8.84 7.69
C ARG A 78 -11.53 10.07 7.72
N LEU A 79 -11.04 11.15 8.30
CA LEU A 79 -11.68 12.46 8.37
C LEU A 79 -11.48 13.21 7.05
N GLY A 80 -12.58 13.72 6.48
CA GLY A 80 -12.57 14.43 5.20
C GLY A 80 -12.37 13.50 3.97
N GLY A 81 -12.86 13.93 2.81
CA GLY A 81 -12.59 13.26 1.52
C GLY A 81 -13.09 11.82 1.41
N GLY A 82 -14.41 11.61 1.37
CA GLY A 82 -14.99 10.34 0.90
C GLY A 82 -15.00 9.16 1.89
N GLY A 83 -14.64 9.36 3.16
CA GLY A 83 -15.03 8.49 4.28
C GLY A 83 -14.69 7.00 4.11
N GLY A 84 -13.41 6.67 3.95
CA GLY A 84 -12.97 5.27 4.00
C GLY A 84 -12.89 4.75 5.44
N GLU A 85 -13.31 3.49 5.64
CA GLU A 85 -13.07 2.73 6.88
C GLU A 85 -11.78 1.91 6.72
N TYR A 86 -10.93 1.93 7.75
CA TYR A 86 -9.62 1.31 7.76
C TYR A 86 -9.41 0.48 9.02
N ALA A 87 -8.41 -0.41 8.98
CA ALA A 87 -7.93 -1.15 10.14
C ALA A 87 -6.66 -0.50 10.68
N LEU A 88 -6.70 -0.08 11.95
CA LEU A 88 -5.57 0.45 12.71
C LEU A 88 -4.98 -0.64 13.59
N LYS A 89 -3.74 -1.07 13.30
CA LYS A 89 -2.95 -1.98 14.14
C LYS A 89 -2.06 -1.15 15.07
N THR A 90 -2.37 -1.14 16.37
CA THR A 90 -1.56 -0.47 17.40
C THR A 90 -0.60 -1.49 18.01
N ILE A 91 0.70 -1.15 18.00
CA ILE A 91 1.79 -1.98 18.50
C ILE A 91 2.44 -1.24 19.67
N SER A 92 2.45 -1.84 20.87
CA SER A 92 3.20 -1.29 22.01
C SER A 92 4.67 -1.63 21.84
N LEU A 93 5.53 -0.62 22.02
CA LEU A 93 6.98 -0.76 21.93
C LEU A 93 7.64 -0.78 23.32
N ASP A 94 6.86 -0.73 24.40
CA ASP A 94 7.35 -0.48 25.77
C ASP A 94 8.30 -1.58 26.26
N PHE A 95 8.16 -2.80 25.73
CA PHE A 95 8.99 -3.96 26.06
C PHE A 95 9.73 -4.53 24.85
N ALA A 96 9.77 -3.80 23.75
CA ALA A 96 10.39 -4.28 22.52
C ALA A 96 11.91 -4.23 22.65
N SER A 97 12.57 -5.38 22.49
CA SER A 97 14.03 -5.43 22.36
C SER A 97 14.48 -4.75 21.06
N ALA A 98 15.76 -4.37 20.99
CA ALA A 98 16.34 -3.81 19.76
C ALA A 98 16.19 -4.75 18.55
N SER A 99 16.22 -6.07 18.77
CA SER A 99 15.97 -7.06 17.71
C SER A 99 14.51 -7.06 17.26
N ALA A 100 13.56 -7.02 18.19
CA ALA A 100 12.13 -6.95 17.87
C ALA A 100 11.78 -5.65 17.11
N LEU A 101 12.39 -4.53 17.49
CA LEU A 101 12.23 -3.26 16.76
C LEU A 101 12.79 -3.35 15.32
N LYS A 102 13.90 -4.06 15.11
CA LYS A 102 14.47 -4.28 13.78
C LYS A 102 13.55 -5.15 12.92
N GLU A 103 13.00 -6.22 13.48
CA GLU A 103 12.03 -7.09 12.81
C GLU A 103 10.76 -6.34 12.45
N LEU A 104 10.22 -5.53 13.36
CA LEU A 104 9.05 -4.70 13.11
C LEU A 104 9.28 -3.69 11.98
N LYS A 105 10.45 -3.03 11.95
CA LYS A 105 10.81 -2.13 10.85
C LYS A 105 10.87 -2.87 9.52
N ASN A 106 11.47 -4.06 9.51
CA ASN A 106 11.53 -4.90 8.31
C ASN A 106 10.14 -5.35 7.84
N GLU A 107 9.23 -5.74 8.75
CA GLU A 107 7.83 -6.06 8.43
C GLU A 107 7.14 -4.87 7.75
N ILE A 108 7.27 -3.67 8.33
CA ILE A 108 6.70 -2.44 7.79
C ILE A 108 7.27 -2.14 6.40
N ASP A 109 8.59 -2.18 6.22
CA ASP A 109 9.22 -1.83 4.94
C ASP A 109 8.86 -2.81 3.82
N ILE A 110 8.80 -4.11 4.12
CA ILE A 110 8.31 -5.12 3.18
C ILE A 110 6.85 -4.86 2.82
N GLN A 111 5.99 -4.63 3.81
CA GLN A 111 4.55 -4.44 3.56
C GLN A 111 4.25 -3.15 2.80
N ARG A 112 5.10 -2.12 2.94
CA ARG A 112 5.00 -0.86 2.19
C ARG A 112 5.31 -1.00 0.70
N ALA A 113 6.10 -2.00 0.32
CA ALA A 113 6.45 -2.24 -1.08
C ALA A 113 5.34 -2.96 -1.87
N PHE A 114 4.31 -3.51 -1.19
CA PHE A 114 3.20 -4.18 -1.84
C PHE A 114 2.08 -3.21 -2.20
N ASP A 115 1.82 -3.10 -3.50
CA ASP A 115 0.63 -2.42 -4.05
C ASP A 115 -0.11 -3.38 -5.00
N HIS A 116 -1.06 -4.14 -4.44
CA HIS A 116 -1.83 -5.13 -5.18
C HIS A 116 -3.24 -5.25 -4.60
N PRO A 117 -4.30 -5.34 -5.42
CA PRO A 117 -5.69 -5.35 -4.96
C PRO A 117 -6.07 -6.53 -4.04
N HIS A 118 -5.31 -7.63 -4.08
CA HIS A 118 -5.55 -8.82 -3.26
C HIS A 118 -4.56 -9.00 -2.10
N ILE A 119 -3.74 -7.98 -1.83
CA ILE A 119 -2.80 -7.97 -0.71
C ILE A 119 -3.10 -6.74 0.16
N ALA A 120 -3.17 -6.94 1.47
CA ALA A 120 -3.40 -5.83 2.40
C ALA A 120 -2.19 -4.88 2.42
N ARG A 121 -2.37 -3.67 1.90
CA ARG A 121 -1.35 -2.62 1.91
C ARG A 121 -1.37 -1.79 3.18
N ILE A 122 -0.21 -1.24 3.55
CA ILE A 122 -0.15 -0.16 4.53
C ILE A 122 -0.58 1.15 3.85
N VAL A 123 -1.46 1.90 4.51
CA VAL A 123 -1.91 3.21 4.02
C VAL A 123 -1.01 4.32 4.56
N GLU A 124 -0.86 4.36 5.88
CA GLU A 124 -0.04 5.32 6.62
C GLU A 124 0.53 4.63 7.88
N THR A 125 1.70 5.07 8.35
CA THR A 125 2.27 4.65 9.64
C THR A 125 2.48 5.86 10.55
N PHE A 126 2.12 5.72 11.83
CA PHE A 126 2.26 6.77 12.83
C PHE A 126 3.14 6.27 13.97
N TYR A 127 4.11 7.08 14.38
CA TYR A 127 4.97 6.83 15.53
C TYR A 127 4.54 7.76 16.66
N ALA A 128 4.23 7.17 17.82
CA ALA A 128 4.07 7.94 19.04
C ALA A 128 5.45 8.30 19.59
N LYS A 129 5.57 9.51 20.16
CA LYS A 129 6.71 9.81 21.02
C LYS A 129 6.63 8.91 22.26
N PRO A 130 7.76 8.38 22.77
CA PRO A 130 7.77 7.75 24.08
C PRO A 130 7.29 8.78 25.09
N THR A 131 6.07 8.63 25.59
CA THR A 131 5.68 9.29 26.82
C THR A 131 6.52 8.64 27.90
N GLY A 132 7.51 9.38 28.45
CA GLY A 132 8.21 8.93 29.65
C GLY A 132 7.22 8.59 30.76
N PRO A 133 7.64 7.87 31.82
CA PRO A 133 6.74 7.54 32.91
C PRO A 133 6.08 8.82 33.42
N THR A 134 4.75 8.88 33.34
CA THR A 134 3.96 9.85 34.09
C THR A 134 4.27 9.61 35.57
N GLU A 135 5.01 10.54 36.17
CA GLU A 135 5.26 10.62 37.62
C GLU A 135 3.95 10.72 38.42
#